data_AF-A0A1I6D014-F1
#
_entry.id   AF-A0A1I6D014-F1
#
_cell.length_a   1.000
_cell.length_b   1.000
_cell.length_c   1.000
_cell.angle_alpha   90.00
_cell.angle_beta   90.00
_cell.angle_gamma   90.00
#
_symmetry.space_group_name_H-M   'P 1'
#
loop_
_entity.id
_entity.type
_entity.pdbx_description
1 polymer ?
#
loop_
_entity_poly.entity_id
_entity_poly.type
_entity_poly.pdbx_seq_one_letter_code
_entity_poly.pdbx_strand_id
1 'polypeptide(L)'
;MTTETRTSTGKVVLGVVATIVVASIGNAVVSYLAQALGADPNAVEGLKPQGYVVLTALGVIIAAIAWATIRKRAKDPARTLGKLVPIVVVVSFLADVPVFFLPGASVVGVLALMVMHVVVAAVSVPIFRRVLPV
;
A
#
# COMPACT_ATOMS: atom_id res chain seq x y z
N MET A 1 13.08 24.52 -29.28
CA MET A 1 12.89 23.06 -29.22
C MET A 1 13.38 22.59 -27.85
N THR A 2 12.51 22.64 -26.84
CA THR A 2 12.84 22.31 -25.45
C THR A 2 12.45 20.87 -25.16
N THR A 3 13.33 19.95 -25.52
CA THR A 3 13.16 18.52 -25.22
C THR A 3 13.59 18.28 -23.77
N GLU A 4 12.85 18.86 -22.81
CA GLU A 4 13.03 18.49 -21.40
C GLU A 4 12.52 17.06 -21.21
N THR A 5 13.40 16.24 -20.64
CA THR A 5 13.27 14.81 -20.40
C THR A 5 12.19 14.55 -19.34
N ARG A 6 10.92 14.71 -19.70
CA ARG A 6 9.77 14.30 -18.89
C ARG A 6 9.84 12.78 -18.77
N THR A 7 10.14 12.24 -17.58
CA THR A 7 9.52 10.96 -17.19
C THR A 7 8.02 11.16 -17.45
N SER A 8 7.53 10.57 -18.55
CA SER A 8 6.19 10.85 -19.05
C SER A 8 5.21 10.65 -17.90
N THR A 9 4.43 11.69 -17.58
CA THR A 9 3.38 11.62 -16.56
C THR A 9 2.52 10.38 -16.74
N GLY A 10 2.30 9.94 -17.99
CA GLY A 10 1.63 8.69 -18.32
C GLY A 10 2.30 7.42 -17.77
N LYS A 11 3.64 7.35 -17.77
CA LYS A 11 4.36 6.21 -17.15
C LYS A 11 4.16 6.15 -15.64
N VAL A 12 4.13 7.30 -14.97
CA VAL A 12 3.89 7.37 -13.52
C VAL A 12 2.46 6.99 -13.19
N VAL A 13 1.48 7.55 -13.91
CA VAL A 13 0.06 7.21 -13.75
C VAL A 13 -0.17 5.72 -14.00
N LEU A 14 0.38 5.16 -15.07
CA LEU A 14 0.29 3.74 -15.37
C LEU A 14 0.93 2.89 -14.26
N GLY A 15 2.09 3.30 -13.73
CA GLY A 15 2.73 2.63 -12.61
C GLY A 15 1.87 2.64 -11.33
N VAL A 16 1.23 3.77 -11.02
CA VAL A 16 0.30 3.88 -9.88
C VAL A 16 -0.91 2.98 -10.07
N VAL A 17 -1.56 3.02 -11.23
CA VAL A 17 -2.72 2.16 -11.54
C VAL A 17 -2.33 0.69 -11.48
N ALA A 18 -1.21 0.30 -12.10
CA ALA A 18 -0.70 -1.06 -12.04
C ALA A 18 -0.42 -1.51 -10.60
N THR A 19 0.15 -0.62 -9.77
CA THR A 19 0.37 -0.90 -8.34
C THR A 19 -0.94 -1.18 -7.61
N ILE A 20 -1.98 -0.34 -7.82
CA ILE A 20 -3.29 -0.51 -7.18
C ILE A 20 -3.89 -1.86 -7.58
N VAL A 21 -3.86 -2.21 -8.87
CA VAL A 21 -4.42 -3.47 -9.37
C VAL A 21 -3.67 -4.67 -8.78
N VAL A 22 -2.34 -4.70 -8.90
CA VAL A 22 -1.53 -5.83 -8.44
C VAL A 22 -1.61 -5.99 -6.91
N ALA A 23 -1.56 -4.89 -6.16
CA ALA A 23 -1.70 -4.94 -4.71
C ALA A 23 -3.11 -5.37 -4.28
N SER A 24 -4.16 -4.93 -4.99
CA SER A 24 -5.54 -5.37 -4.71
C SER A 24 -5.74 -6.86 -4.97
N ILE A 25 -5.09 -7.42 -6.00
CA ILE A 25 -5.08 -8.87 -6.24
C ILE A 25 -4.37 -9.60 -5.09
N GLY A 26 -3.21 -9.10 -4.64
CA GLY A 26 -2.52 -9.65 -3.47
C GLY A 26 -3.38 -9.62 -2.21
N ASN A 27 -4.07 -8.50 -1.96
CA ASN A 27 -4.97 -8.34 -0.82
C ASN A 27 -6.21 -9.24 -0.94
N ALA A 28 -6.70 -9.50 -2.15
CA ALA A 28 -7.77 -10.48 -2.36
C ALA A 28 -7.34 -11.88 -1.92
N VAL A 29 -6.10 -12.30 -2.24
CA VAL A 29 -5.53 -13.58 -1.78
C VAL A 29 -5.42 -13.62 -0.26
N VAL A 30 -4.88 -12.55 0.36
CA VAL A 30 -4.77 -12.46 1.83
C VAL A 30 -6.15 -12.52 2.50
N SER A 31 -7.14 -11.79 1.97
CA SER A 31 -8.51 -11.81 2.47
C SER A 31 -9.13 -13.19 2.37
N TYR A 32 -9.00 -13.86 1.23
CA TYR A 32 -9.50 -15.22 1.03
C TYR A 32 -8.91 -16.20 2.05
N LEU A 33 -7.59 -16.16 2.27
CA LEU A 33 -6.92 -17.01 3.26
C LEU A 33 -7.36 -16.68 4.69
N ALA A 34 -7.53 -15.40 5.02
CA ALA A 34 -8.01 -15.00 6.35
C ALA A 34 -9.43 -15.52 6.61
N GLN A 35 -10.32 -15.44 5.62
CA GLN A 35 -11.68 -15.96 5.70
C GLN A 35 -11.69 -17.48 5.85
N ALA A 36 -10.83 -18.20 5.11
CA ALA A 36 -10.67 -19.65 5.26
C ALA A 36 -10.15 -20.04 6.67
N LEU A 37 -9.45 -19.14 7.35
CA LEU A 37 -8.97 -19.29 8.73
C LEU A 37 -9.96 -18.77 9.79
N GLY A 38 -11.18 -18.40 9.39
CA GLY A 38 -12.27 -18.02 10.31
C GLY A 38 -12.43 -16.52 10.54
N ALA A 39 -11.78 -15.65 9.77
CA ALA A 39 -12.05 -14.21 9.84
C ALA A 39 -13.39 -13.86 9.19
N ASP A 40 -14.27 -13.17 9.92
CA ASP A 40 -15.54 -12.67 9.37
C ASP A 40 -15.32 -11.32 8.67
N PRO A 41 -15.53 -11.22 7.34
CA PRO A 41 -15.40 -9.96 6.62
C PRO A 41 -16.47 -8.94 7.00
N ASN A 42 -17.56 -9.34 7.66
CA ASN A 42 -18.57 -8.40 8.16
C ASN A 42 -18.16 -7.70 9.46
N ALA A 43 -17.38 -8.38 10.30
CA ALA A 43 -16.79 -7.77 11.50
C ALA A 43 -15.55 -6.93 11.16
N VAL A 44 -14.83 -7.30 10.10
CA VAL A 44 -13.61 -6.61 9.65
C VAL A 44 -13.81 -6.13 8.21
N GLU A 45 -14.37 -4.92 8.04
CA GLU A 45 -14.73 -4.38 6.73
C GLU A 45 -13.56 -4.28 5.75
N GLY A 46 -12.34 -4.10 6.26
CA GLY A 46 -11.12 -4.08 5.43
C GLY A 46 -10.86 -5.39 4.67
N LEU A 47 -11.46 -6.52 5.08
CA LEU A 47 -11.38 -7.78 4.34
C LEU A 47 -12.35 -7.84 3.16
N LYS A 48 -13.36 -6.96 3.09
CA LYS A 48 -14.31 -6.93 1.98
C LYS A 48 -13.65 -6.38 0.71
N PRO A 49 -14.04 -6.88 -0.49
CA PRO A 49 -13.55 -6.37 -1.77
C PRO A 49 -13.56 -4.85 -1.91
N GLN A 50 -14.69 -4.21 -1.63
CA GLN A 50 -14.77 -2.75 -1.67
C GLN A 50 -13.83 -2.08 -0.66
N GLY A 51 -13.64 -2.67 0.52
CA GLY A 51 -12.82 -2.13 1.59
C GLY A 51 -11.34 -2.11 1.21
N TYR A 52 -10.76 -3.28 0.94
CA TYR A 52 -9.34 -3.35 0.62
C TYR A 52 -8.99 -2.64 -0.69
N VAL A 53 -9.86 -2.64 -1.72
CA VAL A 53 -9.57 -1.93 -2.98
C VAL A 53 -9.49 -0.43 -2.78
N VAL A 54 -10.45 0.16 -2.07
CA VAL A 54 -10.49 1.61 -1.82
C VAL A 54 -9.32 2.04 -0.93
N LEU A 55 -9.07 1.31 0.16
CA LEU A 55 -7.95 1.61 1.07
C LEU A 55 -6.59 1.45 0.36
N THR A 56 -6.43 0.41 -0.46
CA THR A 56 -5.23 0.21 -1.28
C THR A 56 -5.03 1.37 -2.26
N ALA A 57 -6.08 1.79 -2.96
CA ALA A 57 -6.00 2.90 -3.90
C ALA A 57 -5.57 4.20 -3.21
N LEU A 58 -6.20 4.55 -2.08
CA LEU A 58 -5.85 5.73 -1.30
C LEU A 58 -4.41 5.65 -0.79
N GLY A 59 -4.02 4.53 -0.18
CA GLY A 59 -2.67 4.32 0.34
C GLY A 59 -1.60 4.46 -0.73
N VAL A 60 -1.80 3.84 -1.90
CA VAL A 60 -0.86 3.92 -3.03
C VAL A 60 -0.76 5.33 -3.59
N ILE A 61 -1.87 6.06 -3.72
CA ILE A 61 -1.87 7.45 -4.21
C ILE A 61 -1.10 8.36 -3.25
N ILE A 62 -1.37 8.26 -1.94
CA ILE A 62 -0.66 9.03 -0.90
C ILE A 62 0.84 8.68 -0.92
N ALA A 63 1.17 7.39 -1.00
CA ALA A 63 2.55 6.93 -1.08
C ALA A 63 3.27 7.45 -2.33
N ALA A 64 2.61 7.50 -3.49
CA ALA A 64 3.19 8.04 -4.72
C ALA A 64 3.50 9.55 -4.59
N ILE A 65 2.59 10.32 -3.97
CA ILE A 65 2.79 11.75 -3.71
C ILE A 65 3.95 11.95 -2.73
N ALA A 66 3.99 11.19 -1.64
CA ALA A 66 5.06 11.25 -0.65
C ALA A 66 6.42 10.88 -1.27
N TRP A 67 6.47 9.80 -2.06
CA TRP A 67 7.66 9.36 -2.78
C TRP A 67 8.17 10.46 -3.72
N ALA A 68 7.29 11.02 -4.56
CA ALA A 68 7.65 12.09 -5.49
C ALA A 68 8.14 13.34 -4.74
N THR A 69 7.58 13.64 -3.57
CA THR A 69 7.99 14.77 -2.73
C THR A 69 9.37 14.54 -2.12
N ILE A 70 9.61 13.38 -1.52
CA ILE A 70 10.90 13.01 -0.91
C ILE A 70 11.99 12.97 -1.98
N ARG A 71 11.69 12.38 -3.15
CA ARG A 71 12.58 12.38 -4.32
C ARG A 71 13.04 13.79 -4.70
N LYS A 72 12.14 14.78 -4.64
CA LYS A 72 12.44 16.16 -5.04
C LYS A 72 13.19 16.97 -3.96
N ARG A 73 13.05 16.62 -2.68
CA ARG A 73 13.50 17.47 -1.55
C ARG A 73 14.62 16.88 -0.71
N ALA A 74 14.79 15.57 -0.68
CA ALA A 74 15.80 14.92 0.13
C ALA A 74 17.20 15.04 -0.50
N LYS A 75 18.22 15.24 0.35
CA LYS A 75 19.63 15.23 -0.07
C LYS A 75 20.07 13.86 -0.61
N ASP A 76 19.52 12.79 -0.03
CA ASP A 76 19.74 11.40 -0.43
C ASP A 76 18.37 10.67 -0.38
N PRO A 77 17.60 10.72 -1.48
CA PRO A 77 16.26 10.14 -1.51
C PRO A 77 16.25 8.62 -1.35
N ALA A 78 17.22 7.92 -1.93
CA ALA A 78 17.31 6.45 -1.86
C ALA A 78 17.49 5.98 -0.41
N ARG A 79 18.42 6.58 0.34
CA ARG A 79 18.64 6.25 1.76
C ARG A 79 17.47 6.70 2.62
N THR A 80 16.87 7.85 2.33
CA THR A 80 15.72 8.37 3.07
C THR A 80 14.52 7.43 2.93
N LEU A 81 14.16 7.05 1.70
CA LEU A 81 13.05 6.12 1.44
C LEU A 81 13.35 4.72 1.97
N GLY A 82 14.60 4.25 1.87
CA GLY A 82 15.00 2.96 2.45
C GLY A 82 14.76 2.86 3.96
N LYS A 83 14.80 3.99 4.68
CA LYS A 83 14.46 4.06 6.11
C LYS A 83 12.98 4.32 6.35
N LEU A 84 12.39 5.26 5.61
CA LEU A 84 11.01 5.68 5.85
C LEU A 84 9.98 4.62 5.46
N VAL A 85 10.21 3.87 4.37
CA VAL A 85 9.28 2.82 3.94
C VAL A 85 8.99 1.80 5.04
N PRO A 86 9.98 1.12 5.64
CA PRO A 86 9.71 0.15 6.70
C PRO A 86 9.10 0.81 7.95
N ILE A 87 9.52 2.03 8.31
CA ILE A 87 8.92 2.78 9.43
C ILE A 87 7.43 3.04 9.17
N VAL A 88 7.08 3.54 7.98
CA VAL A 88 5.70 3.84 7.61
C VAL A 88 4.83 2.58 7.59
N VAL A 89 5.36 1.44 7.11
CA VAL A 89 4.66 0.16 7.16
C VAL A 89 4.35 -0.23 8.60
N VAL A 90 5.34 -0.19 9.49
CA VAL A 90 5.14 -0.52 10.91
C VAL A 90 4.16 0.46 11.58
N VAL A 91 4.31 1.76 11.32
CA VAL A 91 3.39 2.78 11.85
C VAL A 91 1.97 2.57 11.31
N SER A 92 1.82 2.11 10.06
CA SER A 92 0.50 1.87 9.48
C SER A 92 -0.28 0.74 10.15
N PHE A 93 0.41 -0.23 10.78
CA PHE A 93 -0.25 -1.26 11.58
C PHE A 93 -1.00 -0.69 12.81
N LEU A 94 -0.63 0.52 13.26
CA LEU A 94 -1.37 1.18 14.34
C LEU A 94 -2.81 1.52 13.95
N ALA A 95 -3.08 1.66 12.64
CA ALA A 95 -4.45 1.85 12.15
C ALA A 95 -5.31 0.59 12.31
N ASP A 96 -4.69 -0.59 12.41
CA ASP A 96 -5.37 -1.88 12.57
C ASP A 96 -5.63 -2.22 14.04
N VAL A 97 -4.88 -1.64 14.98
CA VAL A 97 -5.03 -1.91 16.42
C VAL A 97 -6.46 -1.64 16.95
N PRO A 98 -7.15 -0.55 16.56
CA PRO A 98 -8.53 -0.33 16.97
C PRO A 98 -9.50 -1.46 16.55
N VAL A 99 -9.20 -2.19 15.48
CA VAL A 99 -10.06 -3.27 14.96
C VAL A 99 -10.18 -4.43 15.95
N PHE A 100 -9.18 -4.66 16.81
CA PHE A 100 -9.26 -5.67 17.88
C PHE A 100 -10.43 -5.44 18.84
N PHE A 101 -10.92 -4.21 18.95
CA PHE A 101 -12.00 -3.84 19.87
C PHE A 101 -13.37 -3.82 19.20
N LEU A 102 -13.47 -4.13 17.90
CA LEU A 102 -14.75 -4.22 17.20
C LEU A 102 -15.47 -5.54 17.56
N PRO A 103 -16.80 -5.50 17.74
CA PRO A 103 -17.59 -6.71 17.97
C PRO A 103 -17.39 -7.74 16.85
N GLY A 104 -17.00 -8.97 17.22
CA GLY A 104 -16.80 -10.07 16.28
C GLY A 104 -15.47 -10.05 15.52
N ALA A 105 -14.59 -9.07 15.76
CA ALA A 105 -13.29 -9.03 15.13
C ALA A 105 -12.39 -10.19 15.63
N SER A 106 -11.81 -10.93 14.69
CA SER A 106 -10.88 -12.00 15.00
C SER A 106 -9.43 -11.52 14.95
N VAL A 107 -8.57 -12.11 15.77
CA VAL A 107 -7.11 -11.85 15.73
C VAL A 107 -6.56 -12.13 14.33
N VAL A 108 -7.03 -13.19 13.68
CA VAL A 108 -6.67 -13.56 12.31
C VAL A 108 -7.02 -12.43 11.33
N GLY A 109 -8.21 -11.84 11.44
CA GLY A 109 -8.63 -10.73 10.59
C GLY A 109 -7.75 -9.49 10.75
N VAL A 110 -7.37 -9.13 11.98
CA VAL A 110 -6.50 -7.98 12.22
C VAL A 110 -5.08 -8.23 11.70
N LEU A 111 -4.52 -9.43 11.94
CA LEU A 111 -3.22 -9.79 11.38
C LEU A 111 -3.24 -9.82 9.84
N ALA A 112 -4.36 -10.23 9.24
CA ALA A 112 -4.53 -10.19 7.79
C ALA A 112 -4.51 -8.75 7.27
N LEU A 113 -5.13 -7.78 7.95
CA LEU A 113 -5.01 -6.36 7.58
C LEU A 113 -3.54 -5.91 7.62
N MET A 114 -2.82 -6.19 8.70
CA MET A 114 -1.39 -5.83 8.81
C MET A 114 -0.55 -6.45 7.68
N VAL A 115 -0.84 -7.70 7.30
CA VAL A 115 -0.19 -8.35 6.16
C VAL A 115 -0.51 -7.64 4.84
N MET A 116 -1.74 -7.17 4.63
CA MET A 116 -2.09 -6.39 3.43
C MET A 116 -1.26 -5.11 3.29
N HIS A 117 -0.93 -4.43 4.39
CA HIS A 117 -0.01 -3.28 4.35
C HIS A 117 1.38 -3.67 3.82
N VAL A 118 1.89 -4.83 4.23
CA VAL A 118 3.16 -5.38 3.72
C VAL A 118 3.05 -5.73 2.24
N VAL A 119 1.94 -6.35 1.80
CA VAL A 119 1.69 -6.65 0.38
C VAL A 119 1.72 -5.37 -0.46
N VAL A 120 0.99 -4.34 -0.03
CA VAL A 120 0.95 -3.05 -0.73
C VAL A 120 2.36 -2.46 -0.83
N ALA A 121 3.15 -2.47 0.24
CA ALA A 121 4.52 -1.96 0.22
C ALA A 121 5.44 -2.78 -0.71
N ALA A 122 5.34 -4.12 -0.64
CA ALA A 122 6.13 -5.04 -1.46
C ALA A 122 5.87 -4.86 -2.96
N VAL A 123 4.65 -4.50 -3.35
CA VAL A 123 4.28 -4.18 -4.74
C VAL A 123 4.67 -2.76 -5.12
N SER A 124 4.38 -1.77 -4.25
CA SER A 124 4.56 -0.35 -4.54
C SER A 124 6.03 0.03 -4.71
N VAL A 125 6.91 -0.42 -3.82
CA VAL A 125 8.33 -0.03 -3.80
C VAL A 125 9.06 -0.36 -5.11
N PRO A 126 9.03 -1.60 -5.65
CA PRO A 126 9.72 -1.91 -6.89
C PRO A 126 9.13 -1.18 -8.10
N ILE A 127 7.80 -0.96 -8.13
CA ILE A 127 7.17 -0.20 -9.22
C ILE A 127 7.58 1.27 -9.13
N PHE A 128 7.51 1.90 -7.96
CA PHE A 128 7.89 3.30 -7.75
C PHE A 128 9.37 3.53 -8.04
N ARG A 129 10.27 2.62 -7.67
CA ARG A 129 11.68 2.70 -8.08
C ARG A 129 11.88 2.70 -9.60
N ARG A 130 11.00 2.03 -10.36
CA ARG A 130 11.07 2.02 -11.83
C ARG A 130 10.47 3.27 -12.47
N VAL A 131 9.31 3.74 -11.98
CA VAL A 131 8.59 4.87 -12.60
C VAL A 131 8.98 6.24 -12.03
N LEU A 132 9.52 6.26 -10.81
CA LEU A 132 10.00 7.44 -10.06
C LEU A 132 11.40 7.15 -9.47
N PRO A 133 12.43 7.00 -10.32
CA PRO A 133 13.77 6.58 -9.89
C PRO A 133 14.42 7.59 -8.94
N VAL A 134 15.08 7.07 -7.90
CA VAL A 134 15.73 7.79 -6.79
C VAL A 134 17.20 7.44 -6.69
#